data_AF-A0A3D3XD42-F1
#
_entry.id   AF-A0A3D3XD42-F1
#
_cell.length_a   1.000
_cell.length_b   1.000
_cell.length_c   1.000
_cell.angle_alpha   90.00
_cell.angle_beta   90.00
_cell.angle_gamma   90.00
#
_symmetry.space_group_name_H-M   'P 1'
#
loop_
_entity.id
_entity.type
_entity.pdbx_description
1 polymer ?
#
loop_
_entity_poly.entity_id
_entity_poly.type
_entity_poly.pdbx_seq_one_letter_code
_entity_poly.pdbx_strand_id
1 'polypeptide(L)'
;PGRPDLVREMRQRAGSVSAAHATVNRSKRCISLDLKVPDSLQLVDQLLESHDILLEQFRPGVMQRLGLGYEQLQVEHPKLIYCSLTGYGQTGPY
;
A
#
# COMPACT_ATOMS: atom_id res chain seq x y z
N PRO A 1 10.74 -9.36 -0.38
CA PRO A 1 10.43 -8.65 0.88
C PRO A 1 11.12 -9.27 2.13
N GLY A 2 11.74 -8.44 2.99
CA GLY A 2 12.36 -8.87 4.25
C GLY A 2 12.24 -7.86 5.39
N ARG A 3 11.69 -6.67 5.11
CA ARG A 3 11.40 -5.63 6.09
C ARG A 3 9.88 -5.53 6.27
N PRO A 4 9.34 -5.83 7.46
CA PRO A 4 7.92 -5.67 7.73
C PRO A 4 7.54 -4.18 7.85
N ASP A 5 6.23 -3.91 7.90
CA ASP A 5 5.71 -2.61 8.33
C ASP A 5 6.32 -2.24 9.69
N LEU A 6 6.84 -1.02 9.81
CA LEU A 6 7.49 -0.51 11.01
C LEU A 6 6.61 -0.65 12.25
N VAL A 7 5.28 -0.52 12.13
CA VAL A 7 4.39 -0.65 13.28
C VAL A 7 4.39 -2.07 13.87
N ARG A 8 4.82 -3.09 13.10
CA ARG A 8 5.00 -4.47 13.60
C ARG A 8 6.23 -4.61 14.51
N GLU A 9 7.23 -3.75 14.34
CA GLU A 9 8.51 -3.79 15.08
C GLU A 9 8.52 -2.88 16.32
N MET A 10 7.48 -2.07 16.52
CA MET A 10 7.37 -1.18 17.68
C MET A 10 7.41 -1.98 19.00
N ARG A 11 8.14 -1.43 19.99
CA ARG A 11 8.55 -2.14 21.21
C ARG A 11 7.38 -2.55 22.12
N GLN A 12 6.35 -1.73 22.25
CA GLN A 12 5.22 -2.05 23.12
C GLN A 12 4.42 -3.20 22.50
N ARG A 13 4.25 -4.30 23.24
CA ARG A 13 3.61 -5.53 22.73
C ARG A 13 2.25 -5.78 23.34
N ALA A 14 1.35 -6.36 22.55
CA ALA A 14 0.09 -6.97 22.97
C ALA A 14 0.15 -8.45 22.57
N GLY A 15 0.51 -9.32 23.53
CA GLY A 15 0.82 -10.72 23.23
C GLY A 15 2.04 -10.86 22.33
N SER A 16 1.91 -11.59 21.22
CA SER A 16 3.00 -11.87 20.27
C SER A 16 3.24 -10.76 19.23
N VAL A 17 2.40 -9.73 19.17
CA VAL A 17 2.50 -8.65 18.20
C VAL A 17 2.73 -7.30 18.88
N SER A 18 3.22 -6.31 18.13
CA SER A 18 3.22 -4.92 18.55
C SER A 18 1.78 -4.46 18.87
N ALA A 19 1.63 -3.73 19.99
CA ALA A 19 0.36 -3.12 20.38
C ALA A 19 -0.14 -2.12 19.33
N ALA A 20 0.76 -1.33 18.73
CA ALA A 20 0.41 -0.41 17.65
C ALA A 20 -0.14 -1.16 16.44
N HIS A 21 0.51 -2.26 16.04
CA HIS A 21 0.03 -3.10 14.94
C HIS A 21 -1.33 -3.72 15.26
N ALA A 22 -1.51 -4.26 16.47
CA ALA A 22 -2.78 -4.84 16.91
C ALA A 22 -3.93 -3.82 16.86
N THR A 23 -3.66 -2.56 17.19
CA THR A 23 -4.68 -1.49 17.17
C THR A 23 -5.04 -1.07 15.75
N VAL A 24 -4.07 -0.75 14.89
CA VAL A 24 -4.35 -0.11 13.58
C VAL A 24 -4.52 -1.09 12.41
N ASN A 25 -4.20 -2.38 12.61
CA ASN A 25 -4.31 -3.41 11.57
C ASN A 25 -5.20 -4.59 11.97
N ARG A 26 -5.95 -4.50 13.08
CA ARG A 26 -7.01 -5.47 13.39
C ARG A 26 -7.96 -5.60 12.19
N SER A 27 -8.41 -6.83 11.94
CA SER A 27 -9.35 -7.19 10.86
C SER A 27 -8.82 -7.06 9.43
N LYS A 28 -7.52 -6.79 9.24
CA LYS A 28 -6.89 -6.78 7.91
C LYS A 28 -6.19 -8.11 7.64
N ARG A 29 -6.42 -8.67 6.44
CA ARG A 29 -5.59 -9.76 5.90
C ARG A 29 -4.29 -9.16 5.36
N CYS A 30 -3.19 -9.89 5.43
CA CYS A 30 -1.86 -9.39 5.05
C CYS A 30 -1.14 -10.41 4.19
N ILE A 31 -0.55 -9.93 3.09
CA ILE A 31 0.39 -10.65 2.23
C ILE A 31 1.67 -9.80 2.12
N SER A 32 2.81 -10.45 1.92
CA SER A 32 4.09 -9.76 1.73
C SER A 32 4.52 -9.88 0.28
N LEU A 33 4.58 -8.75 -0.42
CA LEU A 33 4.96 -8.66 -1.84
C LEU A 33 6.20 -7.80 -2.02
N ASP A 34 6.98 -8.09 -3.06
CA ASP A 34 8.07 -7.22 -3.50
C ASP A 34 7.64 -6.53 -4.79
N LEU A 35 7.16 -5.29 -4.68
CA LEU A 35 6.60 -4.54 -5.81
C LEU A 35 7.63 -4.17 -6.89
N LYS A 36 8.90 -4.55 -6.73
CA LYS A 36 9.92 -4.41 -7.78
C LYS A 36 9.99 -5.64 -8.69
N VAL A 37 9.34 -6.74 -8.31
CA VAL A 37 9.29 -7.97 -9.08
C VAL A 37 8.05 -7.94 -9.98
N PRO A 38 8.18 -8.13 -11.31
CA PRO A 38 7.05 -8.09 -12.24
C PRO A 38 5.88 -9.01 -11.84
N ASP A 39 6.16 -10.23 -11.40
CA ASP A 39 5.13 -11.18 -10.98
C ASP A 39 4.32 -10.68 -9.75
N SER A 40 4.96 -9.90 -8.86
CA SER A 40 4.25 -9.28 -7.74
C SER A 40 3.32 -8.16 -8.20
N LEU A 41 3.68 -7.43 -9.25
CA LEU A 41 2.82 -6.40 -9.85
C LEU A 41 1.61 -7.03 -10.54
N GLN A 42 1.80 -8.13 -11.26
CA GLN A 42 0.69 -8.90 -11.85
C GLN A 42 -0.28 -9.42 -10.78
N LEU A 43 0.22 -9.88 -9.65
CA LEU A 43 -0.64 -10.29 -8.54
C LEU A 43 -1.43 -9.10 -7.95
N VAL A 44 -0.83 -7.92 -7.85
CA VAL A 44 -1.55 -6.71 -7.42
C VAL A 44 -2.65 -6.37 -8.42
N ASP A 45 -2.34 -6.39 -9.71
CA ASP A 45 -3.31 -6.13 -10.78
C ASP A 45 -4.52 -7.08 -10.71
N GLN A 46 -4.28 -8.38 -10.58
CA GLN A 46 -5.34 -9.39 -10.38
C GLN A 46 -6.17 -9.15 -9.11
N LEU A 47 -5.54 -8.67 -8.04
CA LEU A 47 -6.29 -8.30 -6.83
C LEU A 47 -7.20 -7.11 -7.10
N LEU A 48 -6.76 -6.12 -7.87
CA LEU A 48 -7.56 -4.92 -8.16
C LEU A 48 -8.86 -5.24 -8.92
N GLU A 49 -8.91 -6.33 -9.69
CA GLU A 49 -10.16 -6.79 -10.33
C GLU A 49 -11.31 -7.02 -9.33
N SER A 50 -10.99 -7.39 -8.08
CA SER A 50 -11.96 -7.71 -7.04
C SER A 50 -11.94 -6.74 -5.85
N HIS A 51 -11.24 -5.61 -5.95
CA HIS A 51 -11.13 -4.64 -4.85
C HIS A 51 -11.51 -3.24 -5.33
N ASP A 52 -12.34 -2.55 -4.55
CA ASP A 52 -12.87 -1.23 -4.94
C ASP A 52 -11.91 -0.08 -4.62
N ILE A 53 -11.00 -0.25 -3.66
CA ILE A 53 -10.17 0.84 -3.12
C ILE A 53 -8.70 0.40 -3.04
N LEU A 54 -7.82 1.19 -3.65
CA LEU A 54 -6.38 1.15 -3.40
C LEU A 54 -6.01 2.34 -2.50
N LEU A 55 -5.40 2.04 -1.35
CA LEU A 55 -4.89 3.05 -0.42
C LEU A 55 -3.38 2.91 -0.26
N GLU A 56 -2.66 4.02 -0.41
CA GLU A 56 -1.21 4.07 -0.28
C GLU A 56 -0.74 5.34 0.44
N GLN A 57 0.45 5.27 1.03
CA GLN A 57 1.05 6.36 1.81
C GLN A 57 2.54 6.55 1.48
N PHE A 58 2.94 6.23 0.24
CA PHE A 58 4.30 6.45 -0.21
C PHE A 58 4.54 7.94 -0.50
N ARG A 59 5.82 8.31 -0.65
CA ARG A 59 6.17 9.64 -1.15
C ARG A 59 5.62 9.83 -2.57
N PRO A 60 5.29 11.08 -2.97
CA PRO A 60 4.88 11.39 -4.33
C PRO A 60 5.81 10.76 -5.39
N GLY A 61 5.20 10.19 -6.43
CA GLY A 61 5.89 9.54 -7.55
C GLY A 61 6.42 8.12 -7.30
N VAL A 62 6.39 7.58 -6.07
CA VAL A 62 6.85 6.19 -5.82
C VAL A 62 5.97 5.18 -6.55
N MET A 63 4.65 5.26 -6.39
CA MET A 63 3.72 4.33 -7.04
C MET A 63 3.75 4.43 -8.57
N GLN A 64 3.94 5.63 -9.11
CA GLN A 64 4.12 5.83 -10.55
C GLN A 64 5.36 5.12 -11.08
N ARG A 65 6.50 5.19 -10.36
CA ARG A 65 7.73 4.46 -10.73
C ARG A 65 7.59 2.94 -10.61
N LEU A 66 6.70 2.47 -9.74
CA LEU A 66 6.37 1.05 -9.58
C LEU A 66 5.35 0.55 -10.61
N GLY A 67 4.82 1.42 -11.48
CA GLY A 67 3.77 1.07 -12.44
C GLY A 67 2.37 0.96 -11.84
N LEU A 68 2.18 1.39 -10.60
CA LEU A 68 0.90 1.34 -9.87
C LEU A 68 0.34 2.76 -9.61
N GLY A 69 0.68 3.72 -10.47
CA GLY A 69 0.20 5.09 -10.36
C GLY A 69 -1.25 5.23 -10.78
N TYR A 70 -1.92 6.28 -10.30
CA TYR A 70 -3.32 6.56 -10.62
C TYR A 70 -3.58 6.63 -12.13
N GLU A 71 -2.70 7.30 -12.89
CA GLU A 71 -2.89 7.47 -14.33
C GLU A 71 -2.89 6.15 -15.10
N GLN A 72 -2.06 5.19 -14.68
CA GLN A 72 -2.02 3.85 -15.26
C GLN A 72 -3.26 3.05 -14.82
N LEU A 73 -3.51 3.00 -13.51
CA LEU A 73 -4.56 2.14 -12.95
C LEU A 73 -5.97 2.59 -13.31
N GLN A 74 -6.23 3.89 -13.51
CA GLN A 74 -7.58 4.34 -13.92
C GLN A 74 -7.98 3.84 -15.33
N VAL A 75 -7.00 3.54 -16.19
CA VAL A 75 -7.25 3.04 -17.54
C VAL A 75 -7.66 1.57 -17.49
N GLU A 76 -6.94 0.78 -16.70
CA GLU A 76 -7.17 -0.67 -16.56
C GLU A 76 -8.35 -0.97 -15.61
N HIS A 77 -8.50 -0.17 -14.55
CA HIS A 77 -9.49 -0.33 -13.49
C HIS A 77 -10.32 0.96 -13.30
N PRO A 78 -11.21 1.33 -14.23
CA PRO A 78 -11.92 2.62 -14.21
C PRO A 78 -12.90 2.81 -13.05
N LYS A 79 -13.22 1.75 -12.30
CA LYS A 79 -14.06 1.82 -11.09
C LYS A 79 -13.25 1.93 -9.80
N LEU A 80 -11.92 1.81 -9.86
CA LEU A 80 -11.04 1.83 -8.71
C LEU A 80 -11.01 3.23 -8.07
N ILE A 81 -11.27 3.28 -6.77
CA ILE A 81 -11.06 4.47 -5.96
C ILE A 81 -9.61 4.47 -5.48
N TYR A 82 -8.81 5.42 -5.98
CA TYR A 82 -7.41 5.58 -5.59
C TYR A 82 -7.26 6.63 -4.49
N CYS A 83 -6.75 6.22 -3.33
CA CYS A 83 -6.50 7.11 -2.19
C CYS A 83 -5.00 7.21 -1.90
N SER A 84 -4.44 8.41 -2.07
CA SER A 84 -3.06 8.71 -1.71
C SER A 84 -2.99 9.54 -0.44
N LEU A 85 -2.21 9.09 0.53
CA LEU A 85 -1.98 9.79 1.80
C LEU A 85 -0.53 10.28 1.88
N THR A 86 -0.34 11.58 1.68
CA THR A 86 0.98 12.22 1.69
C THR A 86 1.05 13.32 2.76
N GLY A 87 2.25 13.68 3.20
CA GLY A 87 2.43 14.74 4.21
C GLY A 87 1.99 16.14 3.74
N TYR A 88 2.30 16.52 2.51
CA TYR A 88 2.07 17.87 1.98
C TYR A 88 1.21 17.92 0.71
N GLY A 89 0.77 16.78 0.19
CA GLY A 89 0.03 16.65 -1.06
C GLY A 89 0.88 16.07 -2.19
N GLN A 90 0.23 15.85 -3.34
CA GLN A 90 0.88 15.42 -4.58
C GLN A 90 1.50 16.60 -5.35
N THR A 91 1.12 17.82 -4.99
CA THR A 91 1.50 19.07 -5.63
C THR A 91 1.74 20.12 -4.56
N GLY A 92 2.63 21.08 -4.83
CA GLY A 92 2.93 22.17 -3.92
C GLY A 92 4.44 22.36 -3.76
N PRO A 93 4.87 23.38 -3.00
CA PRO A 93 6.28 23.72 -2.84
C PRO A 93 7.03 22.84 -1.82
N TYR A 94 6.35 21.90 -1.15
CA TYR A 94 6.89 21.07 -0.06
C TYR A 94 6.75 19.57 -0.36
#